data_AF-U5N7Q6-F1
#
_entry.id   AF-U5N7Q6-F1
#
_cell.length_a   1.000
_cell.length_b   1.000
_cell.length_c   1.000
_cell.angle_alpha   90.00
_cell.angle_beta   90.00
_cell.angle_gamma   90.00
#
_symmetry.space_group_name_H-M   'P 1'
#
loop_
_entity.id
_entity.type
_entity.pdbx_description
1 polymer ?
#
loop_
_entity_poly.entity_id
_entity_poly.type
_entity_poly.pdbx_seq_one_letter_code
_entity_poly.pdbx_strand_id
1 'polypeptide(L)'
;MKSWWTGPRAWALGAASVLVVALLVTVFLLRPAYQDQQSQSLLADVFPSVAACRADVARVVQTTTAPVLSPSLFSCDGGISTGVRISKHLKSIAVNQAGVITVTLHHRTLPELSPTTNTLTVVPLTAKGHPLQPGDVRQKIASWRCGSRADGTTIPAKLLPADCKG
;
A
#
# COMPACT_ATOMS: atom_id res chain seq x y z
N MET A 1 40.78 31.90 41.30
CA MET A 1 41.23 31.03 40.19
C MET A 1 41.46 29.63 40.74
N LYS A 2 40.55 28.69 40.47
CA LYS A 2 40.76 27.26 40.78
C LYS A 2 40.40 26.49 39.53
N SER A 3 41.40 26.24 38.69
CA SER A 3 41.31 25.47 37.45
C SER A 3 41.19 23.98 37.80
N TRP A 4 39.96 23.45 37.75
CA TRP A 4 39.66 22.03 37.99
C TRP A 4 39.66 21.16 36.71
N TRP A 5 40.33 21.61 35.64
CA TRP A 5 40.26 20.97 34.31
C TRP A 5 41.64 20.57 33.76
N THR A 6 42.40 19.76 34.50
CA THR A 6 43.57 19.07 33.94
C THR A 6 43.64 17.65 34.49
N GLY A 7 42.69 16.81 34.09
CA GLY A 7 42.72 15.37 34.33
C GLY A 7 42.51 14.61 33.02
N PRO A 8 43.14 13.44 32.82
CA PRO A 8 43.07 12.64 31.58
C PRO A 8 41.63 12.21 31.20
N ARG A 9 40.67 12.34 32.12
CA ARG A 9 39.24 12.10 31.90
C ARG A 9 38.55 13.17 31.04
N ALA A 10 39.06 14.40 31.01
CA ALA A 10 38.49 15.49 30.22
C ALA A 10 38.70 15.28 28.70
N TRP A 11 39.81 14.66 28.32
CA TRP A 11 40.13 14.32 26.92
C TRP A 11 39.28 13.16 26.40
N ALA A 12 38.98 12.19 27.26
CA ALA A 12 38.09 11.08 26.93
C ALA A 12 36.63 11.53 26.71
N LEU A 13 36.15 12.50 27.50
CA LEU A 13 34.82 13.09 27.34
C LEU A 13 34.71 13.95 26.06
N GLY A 14 35.77 14.69 25.71
CA GLY A 14 35.85 15.46 24.46
C GLY A 14 35.86 14.56 23.22
N ALA A 15 36.70 13.52 23.21
CA ALA A 15 36.76 12.55 22.12
C ALA A 15 35.45 11.74 21.97
N ALA A 16 34.84 11.33 23.09
CA ALA A 16 33.54 10.67 23.07
C ALA A 16 32.43 11.59 22.53
N SER A 17 32.47 12.88 22.87
CA SER A 17 31.50 13.87 22.39
C SER A 17 31.62 14.12 20.88
N VAL A 18 32.85 14.19 20.35
CA VAL A 18 33.10 14.31 18.90
C VAL A 18 32.65 13.04 18.16
N LEU A 19 32.90 11.85 18.73
CA LEU A 19 32.45 10.59 18.15
C LEU A 19 30.91 10.50 18.09
N VAL A 20 30.23 10.91 19.16
CA VAL A 20 28.76 10.94 19.23
C VAL A 20 28.18 11.92 18.20
N VAL A 21 28.74 13.13 18.07
CA VAL A 21 28.28 14.10 17.06
C VAL A 21 28.51 13.58 15.64
N ALA A 22 29.66 12.97 15.35
CA ALA A 22 29.95 12.40 14.05
C ALA A 22 28.99 11.25 13.67
N LEU A 23 28.66 10.38 14.62
CA LEU A 23 27.67 9.31 14.41
C LEU A 23 26.26 9.85 14.19
N LEU A 24 25.84 10.87 14.94
CA LEU A 24 24.52 11.49 14.81
C LEU A 24 24.32 12.15 13.44
N VAL A 25 25.34 12.84 12.91
CA VAL A 25 25.30 13.44 11.55
C VAL A 25 25.18 12.35 10.48
N THR A 26 25.91 11.25 10.64
CA THR A 26 25.88 10.12 9.69
C THR A 26 24.48 9.49 9.61
N VAL A 27 23.82 9.31 10.76
CA VAL A 27 22.44 8.79 10.80
C VAL A 27 21.44 9.78 10.20
N PHE A 28 21.64 11.09 10.38
CA PHE A 28 20.73 12.12 9.86
C PHE A 28 20.73 12.18 8.33
N LEU A 29 21.89 12.02 7.70
CA LEU A 29 22.02 12.00 6.24
C LEU A 29 21.32 10.79 5.60
N LEU A 30 21.14 9.70 6.34
CA LEU A 30 20.43 8.51 5.87
C LEU A 30 18.90 8.61 6.07
N ARG A 31 18.40 9.47 6.98
CA ARG A 31 16.97 9.63 7.30
C ARG A 31 16.00 9.92 6.14
N PRO A 32 16.33 10.68 5.08
CA PRO A 32 15.35 10.92 4.02
C PRO A 32 14.93 9.64 3.29
N ALA A 33 15.81 8.63 3.19
CA ALA A 33 15.44 7.32 2.65
C ALA A 33 14.55 6.51 3.61
N TYR A 34 14.71 6.68 4.94
CA TYR A 34 13.90 5.95 5.92
C TYR A 34 12.44 6.42 5.96
N GLN A 35 12.16 7.71 5.76
CA GLN A 35 10.78 8.23 5.76
C GLN A 35 9.97 7.69 4.58
N ASP A 36 10.59 7.65 3.40
CA ASP A 36 9.96 7.08 2.20
C ASP A 36 9.68 5.58 2.35
N GLN A 37 10.62 4.82 2.92
CA GLN A 37 10.43 3.39 3.20
C GLN A 37 9.37 3.13 4.28
N GLN A 38 9.19 4.03 5.24
CA GLN A 38 8.11 3.94 6.24
C GLN A 38 6.72 4.10 5.62
N SER A 39 6.56 5.03 4.68
CA SER A 39 5.27 5.21 3.99
C SER A 39 4.88 3.99 3.14
N GLN A 40 5.85 3.35 2.49
CA GLN A 40 5.66 2.11 1.74
C GLN A 40 5.29 0.92 2.66
N SER A 41 5.93 0.82 3.82
CA SER A 41 5.66 -0.28 4.77
C SER A 41 4.27 -0.17 5.43
N LEU A 42 3.76 1.04 5.63
CA LEU A 42 2.39 1.26 6.09
C LEU A 42 1.36 0.84 5.03
N LEU A 43 1.66 1.06 3.75
CA LEU A 43 0.80 0.58 2.66
C LEU A 43 0.86 -0.95 2.54
N ALA A 44 1.97 -1.60 2.90
CA ALA A 44 2.12 -3.05 2.91
C ALA A 44 1.04 -3.76 3.77
N ASP A 45 0.56 -3.11 4.83
CA ASP A 45 -0.50 -3.61 5.73
C ASP A 45 -1.87 -3.75 5.03
N VAL A 46 -2.08 -3.07 3.89
CA VAL A 46 -3.34 -3.10 3.13
C VAL A 46 -3.41 -4.29 2.17
N PHE A 47 -2.26 -4.75 1.67
CA PHE A 47 -2.19 -5.81 0.66
C PHE A 47 -2.78 -7.17 1.09
N PRO A 48 -2.72 -7.60 2.36
CA PRO A 48 -3.40 -8.82 2.80
C PRO A 48 -4.92 -8.79 2.53
N SER A 49 -5.59 -7.66 2.81
CA SER A 49 -7.02 -7.49 2.50
C SER A 49 -7.27 -7.51 0.99
N VAL A 50 -6.42 -6.85 0.20
CA VAL A 50 -6.51 -6.87 -1.27
C VAL A 50 -6.31 -8.27 -1.85
N ALA A 51 -5.38 -9.04 -1.30
CA ALA A 51 -5.13 -10.42 -1.72
C ALA A 51 -6.35 -11.32 -1.44
N ALA A 52 -7.01 -11.15 -0.30
CA ALA A 52 -8.26 -11.84 -0.01
C ALA A 52 -9.36 -11.50 -1.04
N CYS A 53 -9.47 -10.23 -1.45
CA CYS A 53 -10.39 -9.79 -2.49
C CYS A 53 -10.07 -10.40 -3.85
N ARG A 54 -8.79 -10.47 -4.23
CA ARG A 54 -8.35 -11.10 -5.49
C ARG A 54 -8.72 -12.58 -5.54
N ALA A 55 -8.57 -13.29 -4.41
CA ALA A 55 -8.98 -14.69 -4.30
C ALA A 55 -10.50 -14.86 -4.41
N ASP A 56 -11.27 -13.95 -3.81
CA ASP A 56 -12.73 -13.95 -3.89
C ASP A 56 -13.23 -13.73 -5.32
N VAL A 57 -12.74 -12.67 -5.99
CA VAL A 57 -13.06 -12.37 -7.38
C VAL A 57 -12.68 -13.55 -8.29
N ALA A 58 -11.49 -14.12 -8.14
CA ALA A 58 -11.08 -15.27 -8.93
C ALA A 58 -11.99 -16.48 -8.75
N ARG A 59 -12.44 -16.74 -7.51
CA ARG A 59 -13.40 -17.82 -7.21
C ARG A 59 -14.73 -17.56 -7.90
N VAL A 60 -15.32 -16.38 -7.68
CA VAL A 60 -16.61 -15.98 -8.25
C VAL A 60 -16.59 -16.04 -9.77
N VAL A 61 -15.54 -15.50 -10.41
CA VAL A 61 -15.40 -15.54 -11.87
C VAL A 61 -15.38 -16.98 -12.37
N GLN A 62 -14.72 -17.91 -11.68
CA GLN A 62 -14.62 -19.31 -12.10
C GLN A 62 -15.87 -20.14 -11.78
N THR A 63 -16.57 -19.86 -10.68
CA THR A 63 -17.64 -20.72 -10.17
C THR A 63 -19.05 -20.17 -10.39
N THR A 64 -19.19 -18.91 -10.79
CA THR A 64 -20.52 -18.30 -10.94
C THR A 64 -21.35 -18.96 -12.04
N THR A 65 -22.62 -19.20 -11.73
CA THR A 65 -23.65 -19.63 -12.68
C THR A 65 -24.38 -18.44 -13.31
N ALA A 66 -24.20 -17.23 -12.77
CA ALA A 66 -24.77 -16.02 -13.33
C ALA A 66 -24.25 -15.79 -14.76
N PRO A 67 -25.07 -15.22 -15.66
CA PRO A 67 -24.65 -14.91 -17.02
C PRO A 67 -23.70 -13.71 -17.08
N VAL A 68 -23.74 -12.84 -16.07
CA VAL A 68 -22.91 -11.64 -15.95
C VAL A 68 -22.39 -11.50 -14.51
N LEU A 69 -21.18 -10.95 -14.40
CA LEU A 69 -20.61 -10.52 -13.12
C LEU A 69 -21.35 -9.28 -12.63
N SER A 70 -21.61 -9.23 -11.33
CA SER A 70 -22.21 -8.07 -10.67
C SER A 70 -21.53 -7.85 -9.31
N PRO A 71 -21.49 -6.60 -8.81
CA PRO A 71 -20.85 -6.27 -7.54
C PRO A 71 -21.35 -7.14 -6.37
N SER A 72 -22.64 -7.48 -6.34
CA SER A 72 -23.28 -8.27 -5.29
C SER A 72 -22.83 -9.74 -5.22
N LEU A 73 -22.09 -10.23 -6.23
CA LEU A 73 -21.53 -11.59 -6.20
C LEU A 73 -20.22 -11.67 -5.42
N PHE A 74 -19.55 -10.54 -5.20
CA PHE A 74 -18.28 -10.48 -4.49
C PHE A 74 -18.57 -10.23 -3.01
N SER A 75 -17.97 -11.03 -2.13
CA SER A 75 -18.15 -10.91 -0.67
C SER A 75 -17.09 -10.03 -0.01
N CYS A 76 -16.18 -9.50 -0.82
CA CYS A 76 -15.04 -8.71 -0.37
C CYS A 76 -15.27 -7.19 -0.49
N ASP A 77 -16.47 -6.79 -0.89
CA ASP A 77 -16.92 -5.41 -0.79
C ASP A 77 -17.11 -5.03 0.68
N GLY A 78 -16.40 -4.00 1.14
CA GLY A 78 -16.42 -3.66 2.55
C GLY A 78 -15.55 -2.47 2.94
N GLY A 79 -15.85 -1.87 4.09
CA GLY A 79 -15.17 -0.69 4.61
C GLY A 79 -15.12 -0.71 6.14
N ILE A 80 -14.53 0.33 6.75
CA ILE A 80 -14.59 0.50 8.21
C ILE A 80 -16.06 0.53 8.66
N SER A 81 -16.95 0.99 7.78
CA SER A 81 -18.40 1.06 7.99
C SER A 81 -19.15 -0.27 7.88
N THR A 82 -18.56 -1.33 7.32
CA THR A 82 -19.26 -2.63 7.12
C THR A 82 -18.80 -3.71 8.10
N GLY A 83 -17.90 -3.42 9.03
CA GLY A 83 -17.44 -4.36 10.07
C GLY A 83 -16.51 -5.48 9.57
N VAL A 84 -16.19 -5.51 8.27
CA VAL A 84 -15.12 -6.34 7.71
C VAL A 84 -13.81 -5.86 8.32
N ARG A 85 -12.99 -6.78 8.86
CA ARG A 85 -11.66 -6.43 9.41
C ARG A 85 -10.77 -5.91 8.29
N ILE A 86 -10.78 -4.61 8.10
CA ILE A 86 -9.86 -3.93 7.20
C ILE A 86 -8.77 -3.24 8.00
N SER A 87 -7.58 -3.16 7.41
CA SER A 87 -6.41 -2.52 8.03
C SER A 87 -6.72 -1.08 8.41
N LYS A 88 -6.09 -0.57 9.47
CA LYS A 88 -6.31 0.80 10.00
C LYS A 88 -6.12 1.92 8.95
N HIS A 89 -5.39 1.62 7.88
CA HIS A 89 -5.08 2.51 6.77
C HIS A 89 -6.09 2.45 5.62
N LEU A 90 -7.02 1.50 5.66
CA LEU A 90 -7.97 1.22 4.61
C LEU A 90 -9.32 1.84 4.98
N LYS A 91 -9.88 2.65 4.09
CA LYS A 91 -11.21 3.27 4.26
C LYS A 91 -12.32 2.38 3.71
N SER A 92 -12.15 1.92 2.47
CA SER A 92 -13.11 1.05 1.78
C SER A 92 -12.44 0.23 0.69
N ILE A 93 -13.02 -0.94 0.41
CA ILE A 93 -12.80 -1.79 -0.75
C ILE A 93 -14.12 -1.91 -1.47
N ALA A 94 -14.12 -1.66 -2.77
CA ALA A 94 -15.27 -1.86 -3.64
C ALA A 94 -14.85 -2.71 -4.84
N VAL A 95 -15.73 -3.60 -5.27
CA VAL A 95 -15.53 -4.39 -6.49
C VAL A 95 -16.61 -4.05 -7.49
N ASN A 96 -16.23 -3.74 -8.73
CA ASN A 96 -17.20 -3.40 -9.76
C ASN A 96 -17.70 -4.64 -10.53
N GLN A 97 -18.62 -4.43 -11.47
CA GLN A 97 -19.19 -5.45 -12.36
C GLN A 97 -18.17 -6.19 -13.26
N ALA A 98 -16.91 -5.74 -13.31
CA ALA A 98 -15.83 -6.38 -14.04
C ALA A 98 -14.80 -7.05 -13.10
N GLY A 99 -15.09 -7.13 -11.80
CA GLY A 99 -14.14 -7.66 -10.81
C GLY A 99 -12.97 -6.73 -10.51
N VAL A 100 -13.02 -5.46 -10.95
CA VAL A 100 -12.00 -4.46 -10.61
C VAL A 100 -12.16 -4.08 -9.15
N ILE A 101 -11.07 -4.25 -8.40
CA ILE A 101 -11.00 -3.93 -6.98
C ILE A 101 -10.49 -2.50 -6.85
N THR A 102 -11.28 -1.65 -6.20
CA THR A 102 -10.94 -0.27 -5.89
C THR A 102 -10.77 -0.14 -4.39
N VAL A 103 -9.58 0.22 -3.96
CA VAL A 103 -9.22 0.38 -2.55
C VAL A 103 -9.01 1.86 -2.29
N THR A 104 -9.73 2.39 -1.32
CA THR A 104 -9.59 3.77 -0.86
C THR A 104 -8.89 3.76 0.48
N LEU A 105 -7.79 4.50 0.60
CA LEU A 105 -7.00 4.63 1.82
C LEU A 105 -7.48 5.80 2.68
N HIS A 106 -7.21 5.71 3.98
CA HIS A 106 -7.38 6.82 4.92
C HIS A 106 -6.20 7.79 4.84
N HIS A 107 -6.42 8.92 4.16
CA HIS A 107 -5.44 10.03 4.06
C HIS A 107 -4.95 10.55 5.43
N ARG A 108 -5.74 10.40 6.51
CA ARG A 108 -5.32 10.82 7.86
C ARG A 108 -4.20 9.98 8.47
N THR A 109 -3.99 8.77 7.95
CA THR A 109 -2.99 7.83 8.48
C THR A 109 -1.68 7.85 7.69
N LEU A 110 -1.67 8.51 6.53
CA LEU A 110 -0.55 8.59 5.60
C LEU A 110 -0.43 10.05 5.12
N PRO A 111 0.54 10.83 5.63
CA PRO A 111 0.65 12.27 5.33
C PRO A 111 0.91 12.57 3.85
N GLU A 112 1.45 11.60 3.11
CA GLU A 112 1.70 11.67 1.66
C GLU A 112 0.42 11.58 0.81
N LEU A 113 -0.72 11.22 1.43
CA LEU A 113 -2.01 11.08 0.74
C LEU A 113 -2.90 12.30 0.99
N SER A 114 -3.60 12.70 -0.06
CA SER A 114 -4.67 13.70 -0.01
C SER A 114 -6.03 13.00 -0.15
N PRO A 115 -7.16 13.68 0.14
CA PRO A 115 -8.49 13.13 -0.16
C PRO A 115 -8.72 12.83 -1.65
N THR A 116 -7.85 13.29 -2.54
CA THR A 116 -7.93 13.07 -4.00
C THR A 116 -6.90 12.07 -4.54
N THR A 117 -5.88 11.70 -3.74
CA THR A 117 -4.74 10.86 -4.16
C THR A 117 -4.63 9.57 -3.36
N ASN A 118 -5.77 9.03 -2.90
CA ASN A 118 -5.82 7.91 -1.96
C ASN A 118 -6.47 6.64 -2.54
N THR A 119 -6.60 6.53 -3.85
CA THR A 119 -7.25 5.38 -4.52
C THR A 119 -6.21 4.47 -5.17
N LEU A 120 -6.29 3.18 -4.88
CA LEU A 120 -5.57 2.10 -5.54
C LEU A 120 -6.56 1.25 -6.34
N THR A 121 -6.19 0.89 -7.57
CA THR A 121 -7.00 -0.03 -8.38
C THR A 121 -6.22 -1.29 -8.74
N VAL A 122 -6.93 -2.41 -8.70
CA VAL A 122 -6.42 -3.74 -9.04
C VAL A 122 -7.38 -4.39 -10.02
N VAL A 123 -6.90 -4.59 -11.24
CA VAL A 123 -7.71 -5.03 -12.38
C VAL A 123 -7.34 -6.47 -12.76
N PRO A 124 -8.31 -7.39 -12.81
CA PRO A 124 -8.08 -8.72 -13.36
C PRO A 124 -7.92 -8.64 -14.89
N LEU A 125 -6.91 -9.33 -15.42
CA LEU A 125 -6.65 -9.39 -16.86
C LEU A 125 -6.90 -10.79 -17.41
N THR A 126 -7.49 -10.83 -18.60
CA THR A 126 -7.62 -12.04 -19.42
C THR A 126 -6.25 -12.48 -19.96
N ALA A 127 -6.19 -13.68 -20.55
CA ALA A 127 -4.96 -14.17 -21.19
C ALA A 127 -4.44 -13.27 -22.32
N LYS A 128 -5.31 -12.43 -22.92
CA LYS A 128 -4.95 -11.45 -23.94
C LYS A 128 -4.45 -10.12 -23.36
N GLY A 129 -4.39 -9.99 -22.03
CA GLY A 129 -3.97 -8.77 -21.34
C GLY A 129 -5.05 -7.67 -21.26
N HIS A 130 -6.27 -7.95 -21.70
CA HIS A 130 -7.39 -7.01 -21.57
C HIS A 130 -8.04 -7.12 -20.17
N PRO A 131 -8.53 -6.01 -19.61
CA PRO A 131 -9.40 -6.03 -18.44
C PRO A 131 -10.56 -7.01 -18.63
N LEU A 132 -10.88 -7.74 -17.57
CA LEU A 132 -12.08 -8.56 -17.54
C LEU A 132 -13.32 -7.70 -17.80
N GLN A 133 -14.28 -8.22 -18.55
CA GLN A 133 -15.58 -7.59 -18.79
C GLN A 133 -16.68 -8.32 -18.01
N PRO A 134 -17.84 -7.69 -17.78
CA PRO A 134 -18.93 -8.32 -17.02
C PRO A 134 -19.41 -9.66 -17.60
N GLY A 135 -19.30 -9.84 -18.92
CA GLY A 135 -19.66 -11.08 -19.61
C GLY A 135 -18.60 -12.19 -19.55
N ASP A 136 -17.40 -11.91 -19.04
CA ASP A 136 -16.29 -12.88 -18.99
C ASP A 136 -16.42 -13.83 -17.78
N VAL A 137 -17.61 -14.43 -17.62
CA VAL A 137 -17.87 -15.47 -16.62
C VAL A 137 -17.20 -16.78 -17.02
N ARG A 138 -16.74 -17.53 -16.01
CA ARG A 138 -16.01 -18.82 -16.16
C ARG A 138 -14.71 -18.72 -16.96
N GLN A 139 -14.15 -17.52 -17.11
CA GLN A 139 -12.85 -17.31 -17.71
C GLN A 139 -11.71 -17.41 -16.68
N LYS A 140 -10.54 -17.83 -17.17
CA LYS A 140 -9.32 -17.84 -16.35
C LYS A 140 -8.70 -16.45 -16.32
N ILE A 141 -8.55 -15.89 -15.14
CA ILE A 141 -7.74 -14.68 -14.91
C ILE A 141 -6.27 -15.08 -15.08
N ALA A 142 -5.59 -14.44 -16.03
CA ALA A 142 -4.20 -14.76 -16.35
C ALA A 142 -3.20 -13.96 -15.51
N SER A 143 -3.52 -12.69 -15.26
CA SER A 143 -2.69 -11.79 -14.47
C SER A 143 -3.55 -10.70 -13.84
N TRP A 144 -2.91 -9.87 -13.02
CA TRP A 144 -3.54 -8.74 -12.37
C TRP A 144 -2.68 -7.51 -12.58
N ARG A 145 -3.33 -6.41 -12.94
CA ARG A 145 -2.71 -5.10 -13.07
C ARG A 145 -2.99 -4.30 -11.82
N CYS A 146 -1.98 -3.75 -11.18
CA CYS A 146 -2.08 -3.14 -9.86
C CYS A 146 -1.37 -1.79 -9.89
N GLY A 147 -2.09 -0.73 -9.54
CA GLY A 147 -1.51 0.61 -9.41
C GLY A 147 -1.41 1.39 -10.73
N SER A 148 -2.06 0.94 -11.80
CA SER A 148 -2.09 1.67 -13.07
C SER A 148 -2.94 2.93 -12.97
N ARG A 149 -2.39 4.06 -13.43
CA ARG A 149 -3.18 5.31 -13.56
C ARG A 149 -4.28 5.19 -14.62
N ALA A 150 -4.08 4.37 -15.66
CA ALA A 150 -5.09 4.14 -16.68
C ALA A 150 -6.35 3.47 -16.10
N ASP A 151 -6.19 2.73 -15.00
CA ASP A 151 -7.27 2.06 -14.29
C ASP A 151 -7.81 2.89 -13.12
N GLY A 152 -7.45 4.17 -12.98
CA GLY A 152 -7.97 5.06 -11.94
C GLY A 152 -7.19 5.06 -10.62
N THR A 153 -5.98 4.47 -10.56
CA THR A 153 -5.11 4.65 -9.39
C THR A 153 -4.64 6.09 -9.28
N THR A 154 -4.86 6.71 -8.12
CA THR A 154 -4.46 8.10 -7.83
C THR A 154 -3.32 8.20 -6.82
N ILE A 155 -2.98 7.09 -6.13
CA ILE A 155 -1.86 7.04 -5.20
C ILE A 155 -0.53 7.26 -5.95
N PRO A 156 0.41 8.05 -5.38
CA PRO A 156 1.74 8.20 -5.93
C PRO A 156 2.46 6.85 -6.07
N ALA A 157 3.02 6.57 -7.26
CA ALA A 157 3.78 5.34 -7.52
C ALA A 157 5.01 5.17 -6.61
N LYS A 158 5.49 6.25 -5.97
CA LYS A 158 6.55 6.20 -4.95
C LYS A 158 6.13 5.40 -3.71
N LEU A 159 4.84 5.41 -3.37
CA LEU A 159 4.29 4.72 -2.20
C LEU A 159 3.95 3.26 -2.48
N LEU A 160 3.79 2.90 -3.76
CA LEU A 160 3.42 1.55 -4.17
C LEU A 160 4.64 0.61 -4.10
N PRO A 161 4.45 -0.66 -3.68
CA PRO A 161 5.45 -1.70 -3.88
C PRO A 161 5.76 -1.89 -5.36
N ALA A 162 6.94 -2.43 -5.68
CA ALA A 162 7.35 -2.66 -7.07
C ALA A 162 6.32 -3.47 -7.88
N ASP A 163 5.71 -4.48 -7.25
CA ASP A 163 4.71 -5.37 -7.86
C ASP A 163 3.34 -4.72 -8.12
N CYS A 164 3.16 -3.47 -7.71
CA CYS A 164 1.92 -2.72 -7.88
C CYS A 164 2.17 -1.34 -8.51
N LYS A 165 3.07 -1.29 -9.51
CA LYS A 165 3.37 -0.09 -10.31
C LYS A 165 3.06 -0.30 -11.79
N GLY A 166 2.04 -1.09 -12.12
CA GLY A 166 1.79 -1.52 -13.49
C GLY A 166 0.38 -1.95 -13.69
#